data_AF-A0A963GAC5-F1
#
_entry.id   AF-A0A963GAC5-F1
#
_cell.length_a   1.000
_cell.length_b   1.000
_cell.length_c   1.000
_cell.angle_alpha   90.00
_cell.angle_beta   90.00
_cell.angle_gamma   90.00
#
_symmetry.space_group_name_H-M   'P 1'
#
loop_
_entity.id
_entity.type
_entity.pdbx_description
1 polymer ?
#
loop_
_entity_poly.entity_id
_entity_poly.type
_entity_poly.pdbx_seq_one_letter_code
_entity_poly.pdbx_strand_id
1 'polypeptide(L)'
;MLKTLSHFLLALLTVLATATASAEGPSSAEYGVVLNLSGKQRMLTQKMSKEMLLVALDVDKAANLENLKSTSALFDKTLKGLRNGSEELRLPPTTSNRILRQLGKIDSIWADFYPVVQQVIAAGAVSGEQVAKVAESNLPLLQEMNKAVGLYENDAKAGGLKEDPGLAATINLSGKQRMLTQKMSKEFLLIAFGHQADDNKLALLETYGLFERTLAGLLDGDETLGLPGTKATEIRDQLGVVQKLWAEFKPIVAYASDPGTKSIPKEKIGVLATANLPLLAEMNKAVGMYETEAAK
;
A
#
# COMPACT_ATOMS: atom_id res chain seq x y z
N MET A 1 -41.04 -28.68 -76.33
CA MET A 1 -39.67 -28.56 -75.81
C MET A 1 -39.60 -27.25 -75.02
N LEU A 2 -39.84 -27.27 -73.71
CA LEU A 2 -38.89 -27.48 -72.61
C LEU A 2 -37.89 -26.30 -72.39
N LYS A 3 -38.01 -25.69 -71.19
CA LYS A 3 -36.97 -25.02 -70.37
C LYS A 3 -36.54 -23.61 -70.82
N THR A 4 -36.36 -22.60 -69.97
CA THR A 4 -36.30 -22.54 -68.49
C THR A 4 -36.40 -21.07 -68.04
N LEU A 5 -37.16 -20.87 -66.96
CA LEU A 5 -37.16 -19.72 -66.08
C LEU A 5 -35.75 -19.52 -65.49
N SER A 6 -35.20 -18.31 -65.49
CA SER A 6 -34.05 -17.96 -64.63
C SER A 6 -34.37 -16.68 -63.86
N HIS A 7 -34.82 -16.88 -62.62
CA HIS A 7 -34.95 -15.82 -61.62
C HIS A 7 -33.56 -15.59 -61.02
N PHE A 8 -32.97 -14.42 -61.26
CA PHE A 8 -31.80 -13.98 -60.50
C PHE A 8 -32.25 -13.56 -59.10
N LEU A 9 -32.15 -14.49 -58.15
CA LEU A 9 -32.30 -14.23 -56.72
C LEU A 9 -30.98 -13.63 -56.21
N LEU A 10 -30.91 -12.31 -56.09
CA LEU A 10 -29.77 -11.63 -55.46
C LEU A 10 -29.93 -11.73 -53.94
N ALA A 11 -29.42 -12.81 -53.34
CA ALA A 11 -29.31 -12.93 -51.90
C ALA A 11 -28.17 -12.02 -51.40
N LEU A 12 -28.52 -10.84 -50.90
CA LEU A 12 -27.57 -9.93 -50.25
C LEU A 12 -27.27 -10.50 -48.85
N LEU A 13 -26.16 -11.22 -48.72
CA LEU A 13 -25.67 -11.75 -47.44
C LEU A 13 -25.07 -10.58 -46.64
N THR A 14 -25.85 -9.94 -45.77
CA THR A 14 -25.32 -8.99 -44.78
C THR A 14 -24.53 -9.77 -43.72
N VAL A 15 -23.21 -9.77 -43.86
CA VAL A 15 -22.30 -10.20 -42.79
C VAL A 15 -22.36 -9.13 -41.70
N LEU A 16 -23.13 -9.37 -40.64
CA LEU A 16 -22.97 -8.63 -39.38
C LEU A 16 -21.64 -9.06 -38.78
N ALA A 17 -20.60 -8.25 -39.00
CA ALA A 17 -19.38 -8.35 -38.21
C ALA A 17 -19.72 -7.89 -36.79
N THR A 18 -20.06 -8.82 -35.90
CA THR A 18 -20.02 -8.56 -34.47
C THR A 18 -18.57 -8.32 -34.11
N ALA A 19 -18.19 -7.05 -33.95
CA ALA A 19 -16.95 -6.71 -33.27
C ALA A 19 -17.07 -7.28 -31.85
N THR A 20 -16.48 -8.45 -31.61
CA THR A 20 -16.17 -8.87 -30.27
C THR A 20 -15.19 -7.83 -29.76
N ALA A 21 -15.68 -6.86 -28.98
CA ALA A 21 -14.82 -6.06 -28.13
C ALA A 21 -14.15 -7.07 -27.19
N SER A 22 -12.97 -7.56 -27.58
CA SER A 22 -12.03 -8.13 -26.63
C SER A 22 -11.92 -7.07 -25.56
N ALA A 23 -12.34 -7.38 -24.32
CA ALA A 23 -12.09 -6.49 -23.21
C ALA A 23 -10.57 -6.36 -23.10
N GLU A 24 -10.03 -5.30 -23.70
CA GLU A 24 -8.63 -4.96 -23.52
C GLU A 24 -8.43 -4.80 -22.02
N GLY A 25 -7.39 -5.46 -21.49
CA GLY A 25 -7.03 -5.33 -20.08
C GLY A 25 -6.71 -3.87 -19.74
N PRO A 26 -6.51 -3.55 -18.45
CA PRO A 26 -6.10 -2.21 -18.04
C PRO A 26 -4.91 -1.70 -18.86
N SER A 27 -4.94 -0.43 -19.23
CA SER A 27 -3.79 0.27 -19.83
C SER A 27 -2.62 0.35 -18.84
N SER A 28 -1.41 0.64 -19.33
CA SER A 28 -0.23 0.83 -18.47
C SER A 28 -0.45 1.91 -17.40
N ALA A 29 -1.13 3.00 -17.75
CA ALA A 29 -1.48 4.07 -16.83
C ALA A 29 -2.45 3.58 -15.74
N GLU A 30 -3.48 2.81 -16.12
CA GLU A 30 -4.42 2.22 -15.15
C GLU A 30 -3.73 1.21 -14.24
N TYR A 31 -2.82 0.37 -14.76
CA TYR A 31 -2.02 -0.53 -13.93
C TYR A 31 -1.14 0.24 -12.94
N GLY A 32 -0.55 1.38 -13.33
CA GLY A 32 0.17 2.27 -12.42
C GLY A 32 -0.71 2.73 -11.25
N VAL A 33 -1.93 3.19 -11.54
CA VAL A 33 -2.91 3.60 -10.51
C VAL A 33 -3.30 2.42 -9.60
N VAL A 34 -3.57 1.25 -10.18
CA VAL A 34 -3.92 0.03 -9.43
C VAL A 34 -2.79 -0.39 -8.49
N LEU A 35 -1.53 -0.39 -8.95
CA LEU A 35 -0.36 -0.72 -8.15
C LEU A 35 -0.13 0.29 -7.02
N ASN A 36 -0.27 1.59 -7.31
CA ASN A 36 -0.18 2.61 -6.28
C ASN A 36 -1.24 2.41 -5.21
N LEU A 37 -2.52 2.33 -5.59
CA LEU A 37 -3.62 2.31 -4.64
C LEU A 37 -3.70 1.00 -3.85
N SER A 38 -3.45 -0.15 -4.49
CA SER A 38 -3.30 -1.43 -3.79
C SER A 38 -2.09 -1.42 -2.85
N GLY A 39 -0.97 -0.84 -3.28
CA GLY A 39 0.20 -0.63 -2.42
C GLY A 39 -0.09 0.27 -1.23
N LYS A 40 -0.92 1.31 -1.41
CA LYS A 40 -1.33 2.28 -0.39
C LYS A 40 -2.16 1.62 0.70
N GLN A 41 -3.01 0.64 0.35
CA GLN A 41 -3.78 -0.12 1.33
C GLN A 41 -2.88 -0.75 2.42
N ARG A 42 -1.73 -1.32 2.04
CA ARG A 42 -0.75 -1.85 3.03
C ARG A 42 -0.31 -0.77 4.02
N MET A 43 0.03 0.41 3.53
CA MET A 43 0.42 1.53 4.38
C MET A 43 -0.73 1.97 5.30
N LEU A 44 -1.96 2.05 4.77
CA LEU A 44 -3.13 2.44 5.56
C LEU A 44 -3.41 1.45 6.71
N THR A 45 -3.20 0.14 6.52
CA THR A 45 -3.31 -0.83 7.65
C THR A 45 -2.38 -0.46 8.80
N GLN A 46 -1.12 -0.12 8.49
CA GLN A 46 -0.11 0.24 9.50
C GLN A 46 -0.41 1.61 10.12
N LYS A 47 -0.87 2.57 9.29
CA LYS A 47 -1.23 3.92 9.71
C LYS A 47 -2.41 3.93 10.68
N MET A 48 -3.46 3.13 10.43
CA MET A 48 -4.58 2.98 11.36
C MET A 48 -4.11 2.46 12.72
N SER A 49 -3.28 1.40 12.73
CA SER A 49 -2.73 0.87 13.99
C SER A 49 -1.87 1.89 14.73
N LYS A 50 -1.03 2.65 14.02
CA LYS A 50 -0.25 3.76 14.59
C LYS A 50 -1.15 4.81 15.23
N GLU A 51 -2.20 5.24 14.54
CA GLU A 51 -3.15 6.26 15.03
C GLU A 51 -3.89 5.77 16.28
N MET A 52 -4.34 4.52 16.31
CA MET A 52 -4.98 3.91 17.49
C MET A 52 -4.01 3.84 18.67
N LEU A 53 -2.74 3.48 18.44
CA LEU A 53 -1.73 3.43 19.50
C LEU A 53 -1.39 4.82 20.05
N LEU A 54 -1.35 5.86 19.19
CA LEU A 54 -1.19 7.25 19.65
C LEU A 54 -2.38 7.71 20.49
N VAL A 55 -3.62 7.32 20.13
CA VAL A 55 -4.80 7.54 20.98
C VAL A 55 -4.69 6.81 22.31
N ALA A 56 -4.24 5.55 22.31
CA ALA A 56 -4.07 4.75 23.53
C ALA A 56 -3.01 5.33 24.48
N LEU A 57 -1.97 5.95 23.93
CA LEU A 57 -0.87 6.61 24.66
C LEU A 57 -1.15 8.09 24.97
N ASP A 58 -2.35 8.58 24.68
CA ASP A 58 -2.79 9.96 24.92
C ASP A 58 -1.90 11.01 24.24
N VAL A 59 -1.46 10.73 23.01
CA VAL A 59 -0.66 11.64 22.18
C VAL A 59 -1.54 12.21 21.07
N ASP A 60 -1.73 13.53 21.08
CA ASP A 60 -2.56 14.28 20.11
C ASP A 60 -3.90 13.59 19.82
N LYS A 61 -4.54 13.12 20.89
CA LYS A 61 -5.65 12.18 20.86
C LYS A 61 -6.76 12.58 19.89
N ALA A 62 -7.21 13.84 19.95
CA ALA A 62 -8.27 14.35 19.07
C ALA A 62 -7.85 14.32 17.59
N ALA A 63 -6.63 14.74 17.27
CA ALA A 63 -6.12 14.71 15.91
C ALA A 63 -5.97 13.26 15.39
N ASN A 64 -5.50 12.34 16.23
CA ASN A 64 -5.35 10.94 15.85
C ASN A 64 -6.69 10.22 15.67
N LEU A 65 -7.75 10.60 16.38
CA LEU A 65 -9.12 10.09 16.12
C LEU A 65 -9.66 10.54 14.77
N GLU A 66 -9.49 11.82 14.39
CA GLU A 66 -9.90 12.32 13.07
C GLU A 66 -9.06 11.70 11.95
N ASN A 67 -7.76 11.52 12.18
CA ASN A 67 -6.88 10.81 11.26
C ASN A 67 -7.32 9.35 11.08
N LEU A 68 -7.64 8.64 12.17
CA LEU A 68 -8.11 7.25 12.14
C LEU A 68 -9.42 7.10 11.35
N LYS A 69 -10.36 8.02 11.56
CA LYS A 69 -11.61 8.09 10.79
C LYS A 69 -11.33 8.28 9.30
N SER A 70 -10.47 9.21 8.94
CA SER A 70 -10.10 9.48 7.54
C SER A 70 -9.34 8.31 6.90
N THR A 71 -8.38 7.73 7.61
CA THR A 71 -7.56 6.60 7.15
C THR A 71 -8.43 5.36 6.92
N SER A 72 -9.32 5.03 7.85
CA SER A 72 -10.20 3.86 7.74
C SER A 72 -11.26 4.00 6.65
N ALA A 73 -11.84 5.19 6.49
CA ALA A 73 -12.75 5.48 5.37
C ALA A 73 -12.04 5.36 4.01
N LEU A 74 -10.81 5.86 3.91
CA LEU A 74 -10.01 5.76 2.69
C LEU A 74 -9.62 4.31 2.36
N PHE A 75 -9.28 3.51 3.37
CA PHE A 75 -9.01 2.08 3.19
C PHE A 75 -10.26 1.39 2.61
N ASP A 76 -11.39 1.50 3.29
CA ASP A 76 -12.65 0.88 2.88
C ASP A 76 -13.09 1.28 1.46
N LYS A 77 -13.06 2.58 1.15
CA LYS A 77 -13.39 3.11 -0.18
C LYS A 77 -12.47 2.54 -1.26
N THR A 78 -11.18 2.50 -1.00
CA THR A 78 -10.20 2.02 -1.99
C THR A 78 -10.31 0.50 -2.18
N LEU A 79 -10.53 -0.27 -1.11
CA LEU A 79 -10.73 -1.73 -1.20
C LEU A 79 -11.96 -2.06 -2.06
N LYS A 80 -13.07 -1.35 -1.85
CA LYS A 80 -14.27 -1.44 -2.71
C LYS A 80 -13.98 -1.02 -4.15
N GLY A 81 -13.21 0.06 -4.35
CA GLY A 81 -12.79 0.53 -5.67
C GLY A 81 -11.90 -0.46 -6.41
N LEU A 82 -10.97 -1.15 -5.73
CA LEU A 82 -10.15 -2.19 -6.33
C LEU A 82 -11.01 -3.35 -6.85
N ARG A 83 -12.08 -3.71 -6.13
CA ARG A 83 -12.99 -4.77 -6.54
C ARG A 83 -13.90 -4.33 -7.70
N ASN A 84 -14.62 -3.23 -7.50
CA ASN A 84 -15.76 -2.85 -8.35
C ASN A 84 -15.44 -1.76 -9.39
N GLY A 85 -14.22 -1.22 -9.36
CA GLY A 85 -13.87 0.00 -10.07
C GLY A 85 -14.32 1.25 -9.30
N SER A 86 -13.73 2.39 -9.64
CA SER A 86 -14.12 3.70 -9.12
C SER A 86 -13.58 4.78 -10.05
N GLU A 87 -14.49 5.50 -10.71
CA GLU A 87 -14.14 6.62 -11.59
C GLU A 87 -13.39 7.72 -10.82
N GLU A 88 -13.86 8.04 -9.61
CA GLU A 88 -13.22 9.03 -8.72
C GLU A 88 -11.76 8.67 -8.40
N LEU A 89 -11.48 7.38 -8.17
CA LEU A 89 -10.13 6.90 -7.88
C LEU A 89 -9.36 6.51 -9.15
N ARG A 90 -9.97 6.64 -10.33
CA ARG A 90 -9.43 6.16 -11.62
C ARG A 90 -9.03 4.68 -11.56
N LEU A 91 -9.82 3.88 -10.85
CA LEU A 91 -9.61 2.44 -10.72
C LEU A 91 -10.51 1.70 -11.72
N PRO A 92 -9.95 0.89 -12.63
CA PRO A 92 -10.74 -0.07 -13.36
C PRO A 92 -11.22 -1.18 -12.41
N PRO A 93 -12.36 -1.84 -12.70
CA PRO A 93 -12.80 -3.01 -11.95
C PRO A 93 -11.81 -4.17 -12.12
N THR A 94 -11.57 -4.93 -11.05
CA THR A 94 -10.76 -6.15 -11.14
C THR A 94 -11.55 -7.27 -11.80
N THR A 95 -11.08 -7.76 -12.94
CA THR A 95 -11.70 -8.88 -13.67
C THR A 95 -11.04 -10.23 -13.38
N SER A 96 -9.80 -10.22 -12.89
CA SER A 96 -9.06 -11.45 -12.56
C SER A 96 -9.69 -12.18 -11.36
N ASN A 97 -10.27 -13.36 -11.63
CA ASN A 97 -10.85 -14.23 -10.60
C ASN A 97 -9.87 -14.58 -9.46
N ARG A 98 -8.57 -14.70 -9.77
CA ARG A 98 -7.54 -14.96 -8.76
C ARG A 98 -7.39 -13.78 -7.79
N ILE A 99 -7.39 -12.56 -8.31
CA ILE A 99 -7.31 -11.33 -7.52
C ILE A 99 -8.61 -11.12 -6.73
N LEU A 100 -9.78 -11.33 -7.35
CA LEU A 100 -11.07 -11.21 -6.67
C LEU A 100 -11.22 -12.13 -5.46
N ARG A 101 -10.69 -13.36 -5.54
CA ARG A 101 -10.62 -14.28 -4.39
C ARG A 101 -9.68 -13.76 -3.31
N GLN A 102 -8.54 -13.16 -3.68
CA GLN A 102 -7.61 -12.57 -2.74
C GLN A 102 -8.21 -11.35 -2.03
N LEU A 103 -8.90 -10.47 -2.77
CA LEU A 103 -9.68 -9.37 -2.20
C LEU A 103 -10.78 -9.88 -1.25
N GLY A 104 -11.38 -11.05 -1.54
CA GLY A 104 -12.39 -11.65 -0.66
C GLY A 104 -11.83 -12.04 0.71
N LYS A 105 -10.59 -12.53 0.78
CA LYS A 105 -9.91 -12.79 2.06
C LYS A 105 -9.64 -11.51 2.83
N ILE A 106 -9.24 -10.45 2.13
CA ILE A 106 -9.02 -9.13 2.72
C ILE A 106 -10.33 -8.59 3.27
N ASP A 107 -11.43 -8.69 2.51
CA ASP A 107 -12.76 -8.27 2.94
C ASP A 107 -13.20 -9.01 4.21
N SER A 108 -12.94 -10.31 4.32
CA SER A 108 -13.24 -11.08 5.54
C SER A 108 -12.47 -10.58 6.77
N ILE A 109 -11.16 -10.36 6.66
CA ILE A 109 -10.36 -9.82 7.77
C ILE A 109 -10.80 -8.38 8.10
N TRP A 110 -11.11 -7.59 7.08
CA TRP A 110 -11.56 -6.21 7.24
C TRP A 110 -12.92 -6.11 7.92
N ALA A 111 -13.85 -7.03 7.63
CA ALA A 111 -15.16 -7.09 8.27
C ALA A 111 -15.07 -7.29 9.79
N ASP A 112 -14.05 -7.99 10.28
CA ASP A 112 -13.79 -8.16 11.72
C ASP A 112 -13.04 -6.95 12.32
N PHE A 113 -12.10 -6.37 11.56
CA PHE A 113 -11.24 -5.29 12.06
C PHE A 113 -11.91 -3.91 12.05
N TYR A 114 -12.69 -3.60 11.01
CA TYR A 114 -13.30 -2.28 10.83
C TYR A 114 -14.27 -1.88 11.96
N PRO A 115 -15.14 -2.77 12.48
CA PRO A 115 -15.97 -2.45 13.63
C PRO A 115 -15.17 -2.05 14.87
N VAL A 116 -14.00 -2.66 15.11
CA VAL A 116 -13.11 -2.28 16.22
C VAL A 116 -12.62 -0.84 16.06
N VAL A 117 -12.24 -0.47 14.84
CA VAL A 117 -11.84 0.90 14.51
C VAL A 117 -12.99 1.89 14.74
N GLN A 118 -14.20 1.54 14.30
CA GLN A 118 -15.39 2.39 14.48
C GLN A 118 -15.76 2.55 15.96
N GLN A 119 -15.66 1.50 16.76
CA GLN A 119 -15.88 1.56 18.22
C GLN A 119 -14.89 2.50 18.90
N VAL A 120 -13.61 2.44 18.51
CA VAL A 120 -12.58 3.35 19.03
C VAL A 120 -12.86 4.80 18.68
N ILE A 121 -13.27 5.07 17.44
CA ILE A 121 -13.65 6.42 16.99
C ILE A 121 -14.86 6.93 17.79
N ALA A 122 -15.89 6.10 17.94
CA ALA A 122 -17.12 6.46 18.64
C ALA A 122 -16.92 6.67 20.15
N ALA A 123 -16.12 5.82 20.79
CA ALA A 123 -15.79 5.94 22.21
C ALA A 123 -14.78 7.07 22.49
N GLY A 124 -14.02 7.48 21.47
CA GLY A 124 -12.91 8.43 21.62
C GLY A 124 -11.84 7.92 22.57
N ALA A 125 -11.64 6.61 22.67
CA ALA A 125 -10.65 5.97 23.54
C ALA A 125 -10.29 4.58 23.00
N VAL A 126 -9.12 4.07 23.42
CA VAL A 126 -8.63 2.73 23.05
C VAL A 126 -8.32 1.96 24.33
N SER A 127 -8.95 0.80 24.51
CA SER A 127 -8.65 -0.12 25.61
C SER A 127 -7.43 -0.98 25.33
N GLY A 128 -6.82 -1.57 26.36
CA GLY A 128 -5.71 -2.52 26.18
C GLY A 128 -6.10 -3.75 25.35
N GLU A 129 -7.34 -4.22 25.47
CA GLU A 129 -7.88 -5.31 24.64
C GLU A 129 -7.95 -4.89 23.16
N GLN A 130 -8.41 -3.66 22.88
CA GLN A 130 -8.43 -3.12 21.52
C GLN A 130 -7.02 -2.95 20.96
N VAL A 131 -6.03 -2.57 21.77
CA VAL A 131 -4.61 -2.56 21.34
C VAL A 131 -4.16 -3.96 20.92
N ALA A 132 -4.43 -4.98 21.75
CA ALA A 132 -4.08 -6.36 21.43
C ALA A 132 -4.78 -6.83 20.15
N LYS A 133 -6.08 -6.52 19.99
CA LYS A 133 -6.84 -6.88 18.79
C LYS A 133 -6.29 -6.22 17.52
N VAL A 134 -5.87 -4.97 17.62
CA VAL A 134 -5.21 -4.24 16.52
C VAL A 134 -3.89 -4.89 16.14
N ALA A 135 -3.05 -5.25 17.12
CA ALA A 135 -1.79 -5.92 16.87
C ALA A 135 -1.98 -7.28 16.18
N GLU A 136 -2.93 -8.07 16.67
CA GLU A 136 -3.31 -9.38 16.12
C GLU A 136 -3.84 -9.27 14.68
N SER A 137 -4.74 -8.32 14.42
CA SER A 137 -5.42 -8.19 13.11
C SER A 137 -4.54 -7.52 12.05
N ASN A 138 -3.56 -6.71 12.47
CA ASN A 138 -2.75 -5.90 11.56
C ASN A 138 -1.82 -6.74 10.65
N LEU A 139 -1.15 -7.76 11.19
CA LEU A 139 -0.21 -8.57 10.41
C LEU A 139 -0.92 -9.44 9.35
N PRO A 140 -2.00 -10.18 9.67
CA PRO A 140 -2.77 -10.91 8.66
C PRO A 140 -3.30 -9.99 7.55
N LEU A 141 -3.85 -8.83 7.91
CA LEU A 141 -4.36 -7.88 6.91
C LEU A 141 -3.23 -7.34 6.01
N LEU A 142 -2.08 -7.00 6.59
CA LEU A 142 -0.89 -6.60 5.82
C LEU A 142 -0.40 -7.72 4.89
N GLN A 143 -0.37 -8.96 5.36
CA GLN A 143 0.06 -10.12 4.58
C GLN A 143 -0.87 -10.39 3.39
N GLU A 144 -2.19 -10.37 3.60
CA GLU A 144 -3.15 -10.56 2.52
C GLU A 144 -3.14 -9.38 1.53
N MET A 145 -2.92 -8.15 2.01
CA MET A 145 -2.70 -7.00 1.13
C MET A 145 -1.39 -7.12 0.32
N ASN A 146 -0.29 -7.59 0.92
CA ASN A 146 0.96 -7.87 0.21
C ASN A 146 0.75 -8.92 -0.90
N LYS A 147 -0.01 -9.98 -0.62
CA LYS A 147 -0.37 -10.99 -1.63
C LYS A 147 -1.16 -10.34 -2.77
N ALA A 148 -2.15 -9.50 -2.47
CA ALA A 148 -2.94 -8.82 -3.51
C ALA A 148 -2.06 -7.93 -4.41
N VAL A 149 -1.15 -7.13 -3.84
CA VAL A 149 -0.21 -6.32 -4.62
C VAL A 149 0.65 -7.19 -5.54
N GLY A 150 1.21 -8.29 -5.03
CA GLY A 150 1.99 -9.21 -5.86
C GLY A 150 1.17 -9.87 -6.99
N LEU A 151 -0.13 -10.07 -6.80
CA LEU A 151 -1.00 -10.54 -7.88
C LEU A 151 -1.23 -9.45 -8.94
N TYR A 152 -1.47 -8.20 -8.52
CA TYR A 152 -1.58 -7.07 -9.44
C TYR A 152 -0.29 -6.82 -10.22
N GLU A 153 0.88 -6.96 -9.59
CA GLU A 153 2.18 -6.85 -10.28
C GLU A 153 2.32 -7.91 -11.38
N ASN A 154 1.91 -9.15 -11.08
CA ASN A 154 1.97 -10.23 -12.07
C ASN A 154 0.97 -10.02 -13.21
N ASP A 155 -0.23 -9.53 -12.90
CA ASP A 155 -1.26 -9.21 -13.89
C ASP A 155 -0.80 -8.07 -14.81
N ALA A 156 -0.22 -7.01 -14.24
CA ALA A 156 0.36 -5.89 -14.97
C ALA A 156 1.47 -6.34 -15.94
N LYS A 157 2.40 -7.20 -15.48
CA LYS A 157 3.45 -7.79 -16.33
C LYS A 157 2.88 -8.60 -17.50
N ALA A 158 1.77 -9.30 -17.29
CA ALA A 158 1.11 -10.08 -18.34
C ALA A 158 0.33 -9.17 -19.33
N GLY A 159 -0.30 -8.10 -18.82
CA GLY A 159 -1.24 -7.24 -19.52
C GLY A 159 -0.65 -6.12 -20.37
N GLY A 160 0.66 -5.89 -20.37
CA GLY A 160 1.28 -4.92 -21.29
C GLY A 160 2.41 -4.06 -20.70
N LEU A 161 2.66 -4.09 -19.38
CA LEU A 161 3.82 -3.45 -18.75
C LEU A 161 5.16 -4.17 -19.07
N LYS A 162 5.25 -4.86 -20.22
CA LYS A 162 6.38 -5.71 -20.62
C LYS A 162 7.64 -4.94 -20.96
N GLU A 163 7.55 -3.65 -21.32
CA GLU A 163 8.70 -2.89 -21.80
C GLU A 163 9.63 -2.38 -20.69
N ASP A 164 9.21 -2.40 -19.43
CA ASP A 164 10.11 -2.15 -18.29
C ASP A 164 9.85 -3.12 -17.12
N PRO A 165 10.50 -4.30 -17.12
CA PRO A 165 10.38 -5.30 -16.06
C PRO A 165 10.75 -4.80 -14.65
N GLY A 166 11.53 -3.70 -14.55
CA GLY A 166 11.94 -3.08 -13.30
C GLY A 166 10.92 -2.09 -12.75
N LEU A 167 9.98 -1.62 -13.57
CA LEU A 167 9.06 -0.55 -13.23
C LEU A 167 8.03 -0.94 -12.18
N ALA A 168 7.35 -2.07 -12.39
CA ALA A 168 6.37 -2.58 -11.43
C ALA A 168 7.01 -2.87 -10.07
N ALA A 169 8.21 -3.46 -10.06
CA ALA A 169 8.98 -3.70 -8.85
C ALA A 169 9.40 -2.38 -8.17
N THR A 170 9.81 -1.38 -8.94
CA THR A 170 10.20 -0.05 -8.44
C THR A 170 9.01 0.69 -7.82
N ILE A 171 7.84 0.71 -8.46
CA ILE A 171 6.61 1.31 -7.91
C ILE A 171 6.18 0.58 -6.63
N ASN A 172 6.20 -0.76 -6.64
CA ASN A 172 5.84 -1.54 -5.45
C ASN A 172 6.80 -1.30 -4.28
N LEU A 173 8.12 -1.32 -4.53
CA LEU A 173 9.14 -1.18 -3.49
C LEU A 173 9.27 0.26 -2.99
N SER A 174 9.14 1.27 -3.84
CA SER A 174 8.99 2.66 -3.40
C SER A 174 7.68 2.82 -2.59
N GLY A 175 6.57 2.24 -3.06
CA GLY A 175 5.31 2.17 -2.33
C GLY A 175 5.39 1.39 -1.01
N LYS A 176 6.36 0.47 -0.87
CA LYS A 176 6.66 -0.26 0.36
C LYS A 176 7.37 0.62 1.38
N GLN A 177 8.22 1.57 0.94
CA GLN A 177 8.89 2.50 1.85
C GLN A 177 7.91 3.30 2.71
N ARG A 178 6.86 3.89 2.12
CA ARG A 178 5.81 4.59 2.90
C ARG A 178 5.10 3.68 3.90
N MET A 179 4.93 2.39 3.59
CA MET A 179 4.37 1.42 4.52
C MET A 179 5.34 1.14 5.67
N LEU A 180 6.63 0.96 5.36
CA LEU A 180 7.67 0.68 6.35
C LEU A 180 7.80 1.84 7.36
N THR A 181 7.69 3.11 6.93
CA THR A 181 7.70 4.24 7.88
C THR A 181 6.55 4.16 8.89
N GLN A 182 5.37 3.74 8.46
CA GLN A 182 4.22 3.56 9.34
C GLN A 182 4.36 2.29 10.20
N LYS A 183 4.89 1.20 9.64
CA LYS A 183 5.14 -0.07 10.36
C LYS A 183 6.15 0.12 11.50
N MET A 184 7.26 0.81 11.24
CA MET A 184 8.25 1.16 12.26
C MET A 184 7.62 1.96 13.41
N SER A 185 6.76 2.93 13.06
CA SER A 185 6.08 3.74 14.08
C SER A 185 5.11 2.89 14.91
N LYS A 186 4.34 2.00 14.28
CA LYS A 186 3.46 1.07 14.99
C LYS A 186 4.24 0.16 15.94
N GLU A 187 5.33 -0.44 15.48
CA GLU A 187 6.17 -1.34 16.30
C GLU A 187 6.80 -0.60 17.47
N PHE A 188 7.35 0.60 17.23
CA PHE A 188 7.82 1.50 18.29
C PHE A 188 6.73 1.76 19.35
N LEU A 189 5.51 2.05 18.91
CA LEU A 189 4.41 2.37 19.82
C LEU A 189 3.89 1.13 20.59
N LEU A 190 3.96 -0.06 20.00
CA LEU A 190 3.68 -1.32 20.70
C LEU A 190 4.71 -1.58 21.81
N ILE A 191 6.00 -1.30 21.56
CA ILE A 191 7.05 -1.33 22.59
C ILE A 191 6.74 -0.31 23.69
N ALA A 192 6.38 0.93 23.32
CA ALA A 192 6.05 1.98 24.28
C ALA A 192 4.83 1.63 25.15
N PHE A 193 3.83 0.96 24.58
CA PHE A 193 2.65 0.48 25.28
C PHE A 193 2.92 -0.78 26.13
N GLY A 194 4.05 -1.47 25.90
CA GLY A 194 4.42 -2.71 26.59
C GLY A 194 3.77 -3.97 26.01
N HIS A 195 3.17 -3.90 24.82
CA HIS A 195 2.55 -5.05 24.18
C HIS A 195 3.59 -5.84 23.38
N GLN A 196 3.89 -7.07 23.82
CA GLN A 196 4.90 -7.95 23.18
C GLN A 196 6.20 -7.20 22.87
N ALA A 197 6.75 -6.49 23.86
CA ALA A 197 7.82 -5.52 23.65
C ALA A 197 9.06 -6.14 22.99
N ASP A 198 9.50 -7.33 23.42
CA ASP A 198 10.69 -7.97 22.85
C ASP A 198 10.46 -8.44 21.40
N ASP A 199 9.28 -8.98 21.07
CA ASP A 199 8.92 -9.32 19.69
C ASP A 199 8.92 -8.07 18.80
N ASN A 200 8.36 -6.96 19.30
CA ASN A 200 8.31 -5.71 18.54
C ASN A 200 9.69 -5.04 18.41
N LYS A 201 10.63 -5.24 19.35
CA LYS A 201 12.02 -4.80 19.17
C LYS A 201 12.70 -5.48 18.00
N LEU A 202 12.54 -6.81 17.90
CA LEU A 202 13.06 -7.60 16.78
C LEU A 202 12.39 -7.18 15.47
N ALA A 203 11.05 -7.07 15.46
CA ALA A 203 10.31 -6.65 14.29
C ALA A 203 10.70 -5.22 13.83
N LEU A 204 10.95 -4.30 14.76
CA LEU A 204 11.39 -2.94 14.46
C LEU A 204 12.78 -2.94 13.82
N LEU A 205 13.72 -3.73 14.37
CA LEU A 205 15.06 -3.92 13.83
C LEU A 205 15.03 -4.42 12.38
N GLU A 206 14.23 -5.44 12.11
CA GLU A 206 14.03 -5.98 10.75
C GLU A 206 13.42 -4.94 9.81
N THR A 207 12.39 -4.22 10.28
CA THR A 207 11.65 -3.25 9.47
C THR A 207 12.53 -2.09 9.04
N TYR A 208 13.32 -1.52 9.96
CA TYR A 208 14.19 -0.42 9.58
C TYR A 208 15.39 -0.87 8.75
N GLY A 209 15.95 -2.06 9.00
CA GLY A 209 17.00 -2.62 8.13
C GLY A 209 16.50 -2.82 6.69
N LEU A 210 15.26 -3.30 6.54
CA LEU A 210 14.61 -3.44 5.23
C LEU A 210 14.33 -2.08 4.57
N PHE A 211 13.97 -1.06 5.36
CA PHE A 211 13.81 0.31 4.88
C PHE A 211 15.12 0.81 4.27
N GLU A 212 16.24 0.72 5.01
CA GLU A 212 17.56 1.17 4.56
C GLU A 212 18.02 0.45 3.29
N ARG A 213 17.92 -0.89 3.25
CA ARG A 213 18.30 -1.68 2.08
C ARG A 213 17.52 -1.28 0.84
N THR A 214 16.20 -1.12 0.99
CA THR A 214 15.34 -0.78 -0.15
C THR A 214 15.57 0.67 -0.61
N LEU A 215 15.81 1.61 0.32
CA LEU A 215 16.14 3.00 -0.04
C LEU A 215 17.46 3.09 -0.82
N ALA A 216 18.48 2.33 -0.39
CA ALA A 216 19.73 2.20 -1.13
C ALA A 216 19.52 1.56 -2.51
N GLY A 217 18.72 0.49 -2.57
CA GLY A 217 18.39 -0.18 -3.84
C GLY A 217 17.61 0.71 -4.82
N LEU A 218 16.75 1.61 -4.33
CA LEU A 218 16.03 2.59 -5.17
C LEU A 218 17.00 3.59 -5.80
N LEU A 219 18.05 4.00 -5.08
CA LEU A 219 19.08 4.91 -5.57
C LEU A 219 20.02 4.20 -6.56
N ASP A 220 20.65 3.12 -6.12
CA ASP A 220 21.86 2.58 -6.77
C ASP A 220 21.68 1.18 -7.33
N GLY A 221 20.53 0.54 -7.09
CA GLY A 221 20.19 -0.80 -7.53
C GLY A 221 20.37 -1.87 -6.44
N ASP A 222 19.60 -2.95 -6.54
CA ASP A 222 19.72 -4.16 -5.72
C ASP A 222 19.18 -5.34 -6.54
N GLU A 223 20.09 -6.16 -7.08
CA GLU A 223 19.73 -7.31 -7.94
C GLU A 223 18.83 -8.32 -7.23
N THR A 224 19.03 -8.52 -5.92
CA THR A 224 18.20 -9.47 -5.15
C THR A 224 16.78 -8.96 -4.99
N LEU A 225 16.59 -7.64 -4.89
CA LEU A 225 15.28 -7.00 -4.84
C LEU A 225 14.70 -6.70 -6.23
N GLY A 226 15.45 -6.97 -7.30
CA GLY A 226 15.05 -6.62 -8.66
C GLY A 226 14.95 -5.12 -8.90
N LEU A 227 15.73 -4.32 -8.17
CA LEU A 227 15.77 -2.87 -8.30
C LEU A 227 16.89 -2.46 -9.26
N PRO A 228 16.57 -1.76 -10.38
CA PRO A 228 17.59 -1.28 -11.31
C PRO A 228 18.35 -0.04 -10.80
N GLY A 229 17.87 0.59 -9.71
CA GLY A 229 18.30 1.92 -9.30
C GLY A 229 17.71 3.02 -10.20
N THR A 230 17.97 4.29 -9.87
CA THR A 230 17.51 5.41 -10.70
C THR A 230 18.65 6.34 -11.10
N LYS A 231 18.62 6.80 -12.35
CA LYS A 231 19.53 7.82 -12.89
C LYS A 231 18.85 9.18 -13.06
N ALA A 232 17.52 9.26 -12.91
CA ALA A 232 16.77 10.50 -13.02
C ALA A 232 17.14 11.44 -11.86
N THR A 233 17.77 12.57 -12.18
CA THR A 233 18.29 13.53 -11.19
C THR A 233 17.21 13.97 -10.19
N GLU A 234 16.01 14.30 -10.67
CA GLU A 234 14.91 14.75 -9.82
C GLU A 234 14.50 13.69 -8.78
N ILE A 235 14.42 12.41 -9.20
CA ILE A 235 14.08 11.30 -8.29
C ILE A 235 15.21 11.09 -7.28
N ARG A 236 16.48 11.16 -7.72
CA ARG A 236 17.63 11.04 -6.81
C ARG A 236 17.64 12.16 -5.76
N ASP A 237 17.36 13.39 -6.17
CA ASP A 237 17.29 14.54 -5.27
C ASP A 237 16.16 14.36 -4.24
N GLN A 238 14.99 13.89 -4.67
CA GLN A 238 13.87 13.59 -3.78
C GLN A 238 14.20 12.45 -2.79
N LEU A 239 14.88 11.39 -3.24
CA LEU A 239 15.35 10.32 -2.35
C LEU A 239 16.45 10.83 -1.40
N GLY A 240 17.26 11.81 -1.80
CA GLY A 240 18.19 12.51 -0.93
C GLY A 240 17.50 13.29 0.19
N VAL A 241 16.33 13.88 -0.06
CA VAL A 241 15.48 14.47 0.99
C VAL A 241 14.99 13.38 1.96
N VAL A 242 14.53 12.24 1.44
CA VAL A 242 14.12 11.08 2.25
C VAL A 242 15.28 10.57 3.12
N GLN A 243 16.49 10.49 2.59
CA GLN A 243 17.69 10.09 3.37
C GLN A 243 17.98 11.04 4.53
N LYS A 244 17.84 12.37 4.34
CA LYS A 244 18.04 13.36 5.41
C LYS A 244 17.00 13.18 6.54
N LEU A 245 15.72 13.06 6.18
CA LEU A 245 14.65 12.81 7.15
C LEU A 245 14.81 11.46 7.85
N TRP A 246 15.29 10.44 7.12
CA TRP A 246 15.62 9.15 7.70
C TRP A 246 16.75 9.25 8.73
N ALA A 247 17.79 10.06 8.48
CA ALA A 247 18.88 10.26 9.43
C ALA A 247 18.41 10.86 10.77
N GLU A 248 17.36 11.66 10.76
CA GLU A 248 16.70 12.19 11.97
C GLU A 248 15.78 11.16 12.63
N PHE A 249 15.08 10.34 11.84
CA PHE A 249 14.12 9.37 12.34
C PHE A 249 14.80 8.09 12.90
N LYS A 250 15.93 7.67 12.30
CA LYS A 250 16.65 6.43 12.65
C LYS A 250 17.05 6.34 14.12
N PRO A 251 17.64 7.37 14.77
CA PRO A 251 18.01 7.28 16.18
C PRO A 251 16.82 6.98 17.12
N ILE A 252 15.60 7.37 16.74
CA ILE A 252 14.38 7.14 17.52
C ILE A 252 14.03 5.65 17.50
N VAL A 253 13.97 5.06 16.30
CA VAL A 253 13.62 3.64 16.14
C VAL A 253 14.73 2.72 16.60
N ALA A 254 16.00 3.10 16.40
CA ALA A 254 17.16 2.36 16.88
C ALA A 254 17.19 2.28 18.41
N TYR A 255 16.87 3.39 19.09
CA TYR A 255 16.73 3.39 20.56
C TYR A 255 15.67 2.38 21.01
N ALA A 256 14.51 2.34 20.36
CA ALA A 256 13.44 1.43 20.77
C ALA A 256 13.77 -0.03 20.51
N SER A 257 14.45 -0.35 19.40
CA SER A 257 14.85 -1.72 19.05
C SER A 257 16.01 -2.27 19.87
N ASP A 258 16.73 -1.43 20.62
CA ASP A 258 17.86 -1.87 21.45
C ASP A 258 17.38 -2.86 22.54
N PRO A 259 17.99 -4.06 22.66
CA PRO A 259 17.62 -5.04 23.68
C PRO A 259 17.73 -4.50 25.12
N GLY A 260 18.66 -3.57 25.36
CA GLY A 260 18.89 -2.88 26.62
C GLY A 260 17.82 -1.86 26.97
N THR A 261 17.05 -1.34 26.01
CA THR A 261 15.98 -0.38 26.26
C THR A 261 14.86 -1.02 27.11
N LYS A 262 14.64 -0.48 28.30
CA LYS A 262 13.66 -1.02 29.27
C LYS A 262 12.28 -0.37 29.15
N SER A 263 12.22 0.88 28.72
CA SER A 263 10.98 1.61 28.51
C SER A 263 11.19 2.72 27.47
N ILE A 264 10.10 3.19 26.88
CA ILE A 264 10.10 4.31 25.94
C ILE A 264 9.64 5.58 26.68
N PRO A 265 10.50 6.60 26.83
CA PRO A 265 10.10 7.89 27.41
C PRO A 265 9.01 8.58 26.58
N LYS A 266 8.08 9.28 27.25
CA LYS A 266 6.96 9.97 26.60
C LYS A 266 7.42 10.99 25.56
N GLU A 267 8.55 11.65 25.82
CA GLU A 267 9.17 12.61 24.91
C GLU A 267 9.52 11.95 23.57
N LYS A 268 10.06 10.72 23.59
CA LYS A 268 10.40 9.99 22.35
C LYS A 268 9.16 9.58 21.56
N ILE A 269 8.03 9.33 22.22
CA ILE A 269 6.74 9.06 21.56
C ILE A 269 6.29 10.30 20.78
N GLY A 270 6.38 11.50 21.39
CA GLY A 270 6.06 12.76 20.72
C GLY A 270 6.99 13.06 19.54
N VAL A 271 8.30 12.83 19.71
CA VAL A 271 9.29 13.02 18.62
C VAL A 271 9.01 12.05 17.47
N LEU A 272 8.71 10.77 17.73
CA LEU A 272 8.31 9.81 16.70
C LEU A 272 7.09 10.30 15.92
N ALA A 273 6.03 10.72 16.62
CA ALA A 273 4.79 11.18 16.02
C ALA A 273 5.03 12.36 15.06
N THR A 274 5.91 13.29 15.46
CA THR A 274 6.25 14.47 14.67
C THR A 274 7.14 14.13 13.48
N ALA A 275 8.22 13.38 13.70
CA ALA A 275 9.23 13.07 12.69
C ALA A 275 8.73 12.10 11.61
N ASN A 276 7.73 11.27 11.91
CA ASN A 276 7.17 10.32 10.94
C ASN A 276 6.39 11.00 9.80
N LEU A 277 5.72 12.12 10.07
CA LEU A 277 4.87 12.82 9.09
C LEU A 277 5.65 13.35 7.87
N PRO A 278 6.74 14.12 8.02
CA PRO A 278 7.52 14.58 6.86
C PRO A 278 8.15 13.40 6.11
N LEU A 279 8.66 12.39 6.80
CA LEU A 279 9.24 11.21 6.16
C LEU A 279 8.21 10.46 5.30
N LEU A 280 6.98 10.28 5.79
CA LEU A 280 5.88 9.72 5.01
C LEU A 280 5.52 10.61 3.80
N ALA A 281 5.44 11.92 4.00
CA ALA A 281 5.07 12.87 2.95
C ALA A 281 6.08 12.88 1.80
N GLU A 282 7.37 12.97 2.10
CA GLU A 282 8.44 12.96 1.09
C GLU A 282 8.56 11.60 0.40
N MET A 283 8.30 10.50 1.11
CA MET A 283 8.25 9.18 0.46
C MET A 283 7.04 9.04 -0.47
N ASN A 284 5.89 9.61 -0.12
CA ASN A 284 4.73 9.65 -1.03
C ASN A 284 5.02 10.47 -2.29
N LYS A 285 5.78 11.58 -2.18
CA LYS A 285 6.23 12.35 -3.35
C LYS A 285 7.13 11.51 -4.25
N ALA A 286 8.13 10.82 -3.68
CA ALA A 286 9.03 9.94 -4.44
C ALA A 286 8.25 8.86 -5.21
N VAL A 287 7.24 8.24 -4.59
CA VAL A 287 6.36 7.26 -5.26
C VAL A 287 5.64 7.88 -6.46
N GLY A 288 5.06 9.08 -6.31
CA GLY A 288 4.41 9.79 -7.41
C GLY A 288 5.36 10.17 -8.56
N MET A 289 6.62 10.46 -8.24
CA MET A 289 7.65 10.69 -9.27
C MET A 289 7.98 9.41 -10.04
N TYR A 290 8.11 8.27 -9.36
CA TYR A 290 8.27 6.97 -10.03
C TYR A 290 7.05 6.62 -10.90
N GLU A 291 5.82 6.91 -10.45
CA GLU A 291 4.61 6.74 -11.27
C GLU A 291 4.59 7.64 -12.50
N THR A 292 5.10 8.86 -12.40
CA THR A 292 5.16 9.79 -13.53
C THR A 292 6.23 9.37 -14.53
N GLU A 293 7.40 8.96 -14.05
CA GLU A 293 8.49 8.45 -14.88
C GLU A 293 8.07 7.15 -15.60
N ALA A 294 7.31 6.29 -14.92
CA ALA A 294 6.72 5.08 -15.46
C ALA A 294 5.75 5.28 -16.63
N ALA A 295 5.17 6.48 -16.73
CA ALA A 295 4.15 6.81 -17.72
C ALA A 295 4.71 7.52 -18.97
N LYS A 296 6.01 7.82 -19.00
CA LYS A 296 6.72 8.41 -20.14
C LYS A 296 7.15 7.33 -21.13
#